data_AF-A0AA40NE33-F1
#
_entry.id   AF-A0AA40NE33-F1
#
_cell.length_a   1.000
_cell.length_b   1.000
_cell.length_c   1.000
_cell.angle_alpha   90.00
_cell.angle_beta   90.00
_cell.angle_gamma   90.00
#
_symmetry.space_group_name_H-M   'P 1'
#
loop_
_entity.id
_entity.type
_entity.pdbx_description
1 polymer ?
#
loop_
_entity_poly.entity_id
_entity_poly.type
_entity_poly.pdbx_seq_one_letter_code
_entity_poly.pdbx_strand_id
1 'polypeptide(L)'
;LWGGREGYETLLNTDLRQEREQIGRFMQLVVEHKHKTGFQGTLLIEPKPQEPTKHQYDYDAATVYGFLKQFGLEKEIKLNIEANHATLAGHSFHHEIATAIALGLFGSVDANRGDAQLGWDTDQFPNSVEENALVMYEILKAGGFTTGGLNFDAKVRRQST
;
A
#
# COMPACT_ATOMS: atom_id res chain seq x y z
N LEU A 1 -5.05 -5.10 -3.42
CA LEU A 1 -6.34 -4.64 -2.86
C LEU A 1 -6.06 -3.24 -2.38
N TRP A 2 -6.67 -2.25 -3.01
CA TRP A 2 -6.56 -0.85 -2.59
C TRP A 2 -7.90 -0.42 -2.01
N GLY A 3 -7.89 -0.02 -0.74
CA GLY A 3 -9.07 0.29 0.05
C GLY A 3 -9.66 1.68 -0.21
N GLY A 4 -9.80 2.10 -1.47
CA GLY A 4 -10.14 3.51 -1.79
C GLY A 4 -11.44 4.03 -1.15
N ARG A 5 -12.34 3.17 -0.64
CA ARG A 5 -13.52 3.57 0.15
C ARG A 5 -13.58 2.89 1.53
N GLU A 6 -12.54 2.15 1.89
CA GLU A 6 -12.38 1.46 3.16
C GLU A 6 -11.78 2.43 4.18
N GLY A 7 -12.62 3.35 4.63
CA GLY A 7 -12.25 4.46 5.49
C GLY A 7 -13.48 5.31 5.80
N TYR A 8 -13.27 6.52 6.28
CA TYR A 8 -14.38 7.42 6.61
C TYR A 8 -14.16 8.85 6.16
N GLU A 9 -15.26 9.57 6.00
CA GLU A 9 -15.27 11.03 5.81
C GLU A 9 -15.45 11.77 7.14
N THR A 10 -16.29 11.22 8.03
CA THR A 10 -16.56 11.80 9.35
C THR A 10 -16.73 10.71 10.40
N LEU A 11 -16.15 10.91 11.58
CA LEU A 11 -16.29 9.96 12.69
C LEU A 11 -17.69 9.99 13.33
N LEU A 12 -18.50 11.01 13.06
CA LEU A 12 -19.83 11.17 13.66
C LEU A 12 -20.81 10.05 13.26
N ASN A 13 -20.57 9.38 12.14
CA ASN A 13 -21.41 8.30 11.63
C ASN A 13 -20.63 7.02 11.31
N THR A 14 -19.42 6.88 11.86
CA THR A 14 -18.54 5.73 11.61
C THR A 14 -18.34 4.92 12.89
N ASP A 15 -18.72 3.64 12.84
CA ASP A 15 -18.32 2.67 13.86
C ASP A 15 -17.01 2.01 13.42
N LEU A 16 -15.89 2.60 13.90
CA LEU A 16 -14.54 2.13 13.56
C LEU A 16 -14.32 0.66 13.93
N ARG A 17 -14.95 0.15 14.99
CA ARG A 17 -14.77 -1.24 15.40
C ARG A 17 -15.48 -2.16 14.42
N GLN A 18 -16.75 -1.85 14.14
CA GLN A 18 -17.56 -2.66 13.25
C GLN A 18 -16.96 -2.74 11.85
N GLU A 19 -16.62 -1.59 11.25
CA GLU A 19 -16.04 -1.56 9.89
C GLU A 19 -14.70 -2.32 9.84
N ARG A 20 -13.84 -2.14 10.84
CA ARG A 20 -12.56 -2.85 10.93
C ARG A 20 -12.72 -4.36 11.09
N GLU A 21 -13.72 -4.82 11.85
CA GLU A 21 -14.04 -6.25 11.99
C GLU A 21 -14.59 -6.83 10.68
N GLN A 22 -15.42 -6.07 9.97
CA GLN A 22 -15.99 -6.48 8.69
C GLN A 22 -14.92 -6.62 7.60
N ILE A 23 -14.02 -5.64 7.45
CA ILE A 23 -12.91 -5.76 6.49
C ILE A 23 -11.93 -6.87 6.90
N GLY A 24 -11.67 -7.06 8.20
CA GLY A 24 -10.91 -8.21 8.70
C GLY A 24 -11.52 -9.55 8.28
N ARG A 25 -12.85 -9.71 8.45
CA ARG A 25 -13.56 -10.92 8.01
C ARG A 25 -13.54 -11.07 6.49
N PHE A 26 -13.71 -9.99 5.73
CA PHE A 26 -13.65 -10.02 4.27
C PHE A 26 -12.28 -10.51 3.79
N MET A 27 -11.19 -9.99 4.36
CA MET A 27 -9.82 -10.41 3.99
C MET A 27 -9.56 -11.89 4.31
N GLN A 28 -10.08 -12.39 5.44
CA GLN A 28 -10.04 -13.82 5.75
C GLN A 28 -10.80 -14.66 4.70
N LEU A 29 -11.98 -14.22 4.27
CA LEU A 29 -12.74 -14.89 3.21
C LEU A 29 -11.99 -14.90 1.87
N VAL A 30 -11.28 -13.82 1.53
CA VAL A 30 -10.42 -13.76 0.32
C VAL A 30 -9.30 -14.80 0.41
N VAL A 31 -8.63 -14.90 1.57
CA VAL A 31 -7.58 -15.90 1.80
C VAL A 31 -8.14 -17.33 1.74
N GLU A 32 -9.25 -17.60 2.42
CA GLU A 32 -9.95 -18.89 2.37
C GLU A 32 -10.28 -19.28 0.92
N HIS A 33 -10.78 -18.31 0.13
CA HIS A 33 -11.13 -18.53 -1.27
C HIS A 33 -9.91 -18.75 -2.17
N LYS A 34 -8.82 -18.01 -1.95
CA LYS A 34 -7.53 -18.23 -2.62
C LYS A 34 -7.09 -19.69 -2.45
N HIS A 35 -7.09 -20.20 -1.22
CA HIS A 35 -6.70 -21.58 -0.95
C HIS A 35 -7.67 -22.58 -1.58
N LYS A 36 -8.98 -22.33 -1.49
CA LYS A 36 -10.02 -23.19 -2.10
C LYS A 36 -9.89 -23.33 -3.61
N THR A 37 -9.52 -22.25 -4.30
CA THR A 37 -9.36 -22.24 -5.77
C THR A 37 -7.97 -22.67 -6.24
N GLY A 38 -7.02 -22.83 -5.32
CA GLY A 38 -5.64 -23.18 -5.63
C GLY A 38 -4.83 -22.01 -6.23
N PHE A 39 -5.26 -20.76 -6.05
CA PHE A 39 -4.53 -19.60 -6.52
C PHE A 39 -3.18 -19.46 -5.78
N GLN A 40 -2.09 -19.54 -6.52
CA GLN A 40 -0.72 -19.54 -5.97
C GLN A 40 -0.09 -18.14 -5.84
N GLY A 41 -0.74 -17.10 -6.40
CA GLY A 41 -0.20 -15.75 -6.38
C GLY A 41 -0.26 -15.09 -5.00
N THR A 42 0.59 -14.09 -4.79
CA THR A 42 0.62 -13.30 -3.54
C THR A 42 -0.57 -12.35 -3.49
N LEU A 43 -1.27 -12.30 -2.34
CA LEU A 43 -2.28 -11.28 -2.10
C LEU A 43 -1.58 -10.02 -1.61
N LEU A 44 -1.99 -8.87 -2.14
CA LEU A 44 -1.39 -7.58 -1.83
C LEU A 44 -2.44 -6.64 -1.24
N ILE A 45 -2.09 -5.90 -0.19
CA ILE A 45 -2.78 -4.68 0.25
C ILE A 45 -1.89 -3.49 -0.08
N GLU A 46 -2.50 -2.41 -0.54
CA GLU A 46 -1.80 -1.20 -0.99
C GLU A 46 -2.14 -0.04 -0.05
N PRO A 47 -1.21 0.33 0.86
CA PRO A 47 -1.49 1.37 1.82
C PRO A 47 -1.69 2.73 1.16
N LYS A 48 -2.64 3.51 1.68
CA LYS A 48 -2.85 4.92 1.37
C LYS A 48 -3.48 5.62 2.57
N PRO A 49 -3.05 6.84 2.94
CA PRO A 49 -3.54 7.51 4.14
C PRO A 49 -4.96 8.09 4.02
N GLN A 50 -5.32 8.53 2.82
CA GLN A 50 -6.53 9.29 2.51
C GLN A 50 -6.68 9.40 0.99
N GLU A 51 -7.74 10.08 0.55
CA GLU A 51 -8.11 10.30 -0.85
C GLU A 51 -8.55 9.00 -1.56
N PRO A 52 -9.86 8.82 -1.82
CA PRO A 52 -10.93 9.81 -1.72
C PRO A 52 -11.63 9.90 -0.34
N THR A 53 -11.21 9.15 0.67
CA THR A 53 -11.71 9.27 2.05
C THR A 53 -10.91 10.33 2.82
N LYS A 54 -11.50 10.93 3.86
CA LYS A 54 -10.76 11.79 4.82
C LYS A 54 -9.72 11.00 5.63
N HIS A 55 -9.97 9.73 5.89
CA HIS A 55 -9.01 8.80 6.48
C HIS A 55 -9.28 7.41 5.92
N GLN A 56 -8.25 6.79 5.34
CA GLN A 56 -8.29 5.42 4.86
C GLN A 56 -7.64 4.49 5.91
N TYR A 57 -8.24 3.31 6.15
CA TYR A 57 -7.87 2.45 7.27
C TYR A 57 -6.49 1.80 7.11
N ASP A 58 -6.12 1.46 5.89
CA ASP A 58 -4.82 0.97 5.45
C ASP A 58 -3.83 2.13 5.25
N TYR A 59 -3.62 2.91 6.32
CA TYR A 59 -2.96 4.22 6.28
C TYR A 59 -1.50 4.20 5.77
N ASP A 60 -0.70 3.29 6.32
CA ASP A 60 0.72 3.09 5.99
C ASP A 60 1.13 1.63 6.28
N ALA A 61 2.37 1.26 5.95
CA ALA A 61 2.89 -0.11 6.10
C ALA A 61 2.77 -0.64 7.54
N ALA A 62 3.06 0.20 8.54
CA ALA A 62 3.00 -0.19 9.95
C ALA A 62 1.54 -0.39 10.42
N THR A 63 0.63 0.47 9.98
CA THR A 63 -0.80 0.38 10.28
C THR A 63 -1.40 -0.88 9.67
N VAL A 64 -1.06 -1.18 8.41
CA VAL A 64 -1.49 -2.42 7.75
C VAL A 64 -0.90 -3.64 8.45
N TYR A 65 0.37 -3.62 8.84
CA TYR A 65 0.95 -4.72 9.62
C TYR A 65 0.19 -4.99 10.92
N GLY A 66 -0.14 -3.94 11.68
CA GLY A 66 -0.95 -4.06 12.90
C GLY A 66 -2.33 -4.67 12.64
N PHE A 67 -2.99 -4.25 11.56
CA PHE A 67 -4.24 -4.85 11.10
C PHE A 67 -4.08 -6.34 10.73
N LEU A 68 -3.10 -6.68 9.91
CA LEU A 68 -2.87 -8.06 9.49
C LEU A 68 -2.58 -8.96 10.69
N LYS A 69 -1.78 -8.50 11.65
CA LYS A 69 -1.51 -9.22 12.90
C LYS A 69 -2.76 -9.47 13.73
N GLN A 70 -3.62 -8.45 13.85
CA GLN A 70 -4.86 -8.56 14.61
C GLN A 70 -5.79 -9.67 14.06
N PHE A 71 -5.82 -9.85 12.73
CA PHE A 71 -6.70 -10.81 12.07
C PHE A 71 -6.02 -12.11 11.61
N GLY A 72 -4.74 -12.30 11.95
CA GLY A 72 -3.96 -13.51 11.61
C GLY A 72 -3.63 -13.66 10.13
N LEU A 73 -3.44 -12.54 9.43
CA LEU A 73 -3.28 -12.46 7.97
C LEU A 73 -1.84 -12.13 7.53
N GLU A 74 -0.91 -11.88 8.46
CA GLU A 74 0.42 -11.36 8.15
C GLU A 74 1.31 -12.33 7.35
N LYS A 75 0.94 -13.61 7.32
CA LYS A 75 1.63 -14.65 6.54
C LYS A 75 1.01 -14.86 5.17
N GLU A 76 -0.19 -14.33 4.94
CA GLU A 76 -1.01 -14.59 3.75
C GLU A 76 -1.01 -13.41 2.78
N ILE A 77 -0.84 -12.20 3.32
CA ILE A 77 -0.94 -10.94 2.58
C ILE A 77 0.38 -10.16 2.72
N LYS A 78 0.85 -9.59 1.61
CA LYS A 78 2.01 -8.71 1.51
C LYS A 78 1.58 -7.29 1.12
N LEU A 79 2.52 -6.35 1.10
CA LEU A 79 2.26 -4.96 0.75
C LEU A 79 2.64 -4.67 -0.70
N ASN A 80 1.80 -3.88 -1.36
CA ASN A 80 2.12 -3.13 -2.56
C ASN A 80 2.40 -1.68 -2.13
N ILE A 81 3.64 -1.22 -2.19
CA ILE A 81 3.98 0.14 -1.72
C ILE A 81 3.98 1.09 -2.91
N GLU A 82 3.25 2.19 -2.79
CA GLU A 82 3.25 3.26 -3.77
C GLU A 82 4.00 4.48 -3.23
N ALA A 83 4.84 5.10 -4.08
CA ALA A 83 5.64 6.25 -3.70
C ALA A 83 4.79 7.49 -3.34
N ASN A 84 3.78 7.84 -4.15
CA ASN A 84 2.94 8.99 -3.89
C ASN A 84 2.11 8.77 -2.61
N HIS A 85 1.56 7.57 -2.39
CA HIS A 85 0.87 7.23 -1.14
C HIS A 85 1.76 7.34 0.10
N ALA A 86 3.00 6.84 0.03
CA ALA A 86 3.97 6.96 1.11
C ALA A 86 4.20 8.43 1.51
N THR A 87 4.41 9.30 0.52
CA THR A 87 4.62 10.74 0.77
C THR A 87 3.37 11.45 1.27
N LEU A 88 2.18 11.08 0.80
CA LEU A 88 0.92 11.60 1.34
C LEU A 88 0.72 11.22 2.82
N ALA A 89 1.26 10.08 3.26
CA ALA A 89 1.17 9.62 4.64
C ALA A 89 2.18 10.35 5.57
N GLY A 90 2.98 11.26 5.01
CA GLY A 90 4.04 11.97 5.74
C GLY A 90 5.36 11.19 5.83
N HIS A 91 5.49 10.08 5.09
CA HIS A 91 6.69 9.23 5.09
C HIS A 91 7.50 9.42 3.80
N SER A 92 8.78 9.07 3.82
CA SER A 92 9.51 8.90 2.56
C SER A 92 9.16 7.57 1.92
N PHE A 93 9.25 7.47 0.59
CA PHE A 93 9.09 6.18 -0.09
C PHE A 93 10.13 5.14 0.38
N HIS A 94 11.37 5.58 0.65
CA HIS A 94 12.42 4.74 1.24
C HIS A 94 12.02 4.18 2.61
N HIS A 95 11.39 4.99 3.47
CA HIS A 95 10.89 4.54 4.77
C HIS A 95 9.88 3.40 4.63
N GLU A 96 8.85 3.57 3.81
CA GLU A 96 7.78 2.56 3.67
C GLU A 96 8.31 1.24 3.10
N ILE A 97 9.26 1.31 2.17
CA ILE A 97 9.94 0.13 1.63
C ILE A 97 10.76 -0.58 2.72
N ALA A 98 11.59 0.16 3.45
CA ALA A 98 12.41 -0.40 4.53
C ALA A 98 11.54 -1.01 5.64
N THR A 99 10.44 -0.35 6.01
CA THR A 99 9.47 -0.82 7.00
C THR A 99 8.79 -2.11 6.52
N ALA A 100 8.29 -2.16 5.28
CA ALA A 100 7.67 -3.35 4.71
C ALA A 100 8.65 -4.54 4.68
N ILE A 101 9.91 -4.31 4.32
CA ILE A 101 10.97 -5.33 4.32
C ILE A 101 11.25 -5.82 5.74
N ALA A 102 11.45 -4.91 6.70
CA ALA A 102 11.76 -5.24 8.09
C ALA A 102 10.65 -6.06 8.77
N LEU A 103 9.40 -5.81 8.40
CA LEU A 103 8.23 -6.55 8.89
C LEU A 103 7.97 -7.85 8.11
N GLY A 104 8.80 -8.16 7.11
CA GLY A 104 8.66 -9.34 6.25
C GLY A 104 7.40 -9.29 5.38
N LEU A 105 6.87 -8.11 5.11
CA LEU A 105 5.65 -7.88 4.35
C LEU A 105 5.88 -7.35 2.93
N PHE A 106 7.10 -7.02 2.53
CA PHE A 106 7.38 -6.51 1.19
C PHE A 106 6.90 -7.47 0.09
N GLY A 107 6.11 -6.95 -0.85
CA GLY A 107 5.50 -7.73 -1.93
C GLY A 107 5.76 -7.15 -3.32
N SER A 108 5.28 -5.93 -3.56
CA SER A 108 5.35 -5.26 -4.86
C SER A 108 5.44 -3.74 -4.67
N VAL A 109 5.66 -3.01 -5.77
CA VAL A 109 5.73 -1.56 -5.81
C VAL A 109 4.90 -0.99 -6.96
N ASP A 110 4.19 0.10 -6.65
CA ASP A 110 3.70 1.05 -7.64
C ASP A 110 4.69 2.23 -7.74
N ALA A 111 5.35 2.29 -8.89
CA ALA A 111 6.44 3.20 -9.19
C ALA A 111 5.91 4.50 -9.80
N ASN A 112 5.66 5.48 -8.93
CA ASN A 112 5.29 6.83 -9.32
C ASN A 112 6.01 7.86 -8.44
N ARG A 113 5.52 9.09 -8.41
CA ARG A 113 5.90 10.13 -7.46
C ARG A 113 4.74 11.08 -7.24
N GLY A 114 4.76 11.71 -6.06
CA GLY A 114 3.95 12.88 -5.77
C GLY A 114 4.59 14.20 -6.17
N ASP A 115 3.92 15.25 -5.72
CA ASP A 115 4.45 16.61 -5.71
C ASP A 115 4.40 17.09 -4.26
N ALA A 116 5.54 17.40 -3.68
CA ALA A 116 5.63 17.75 -2.25
C ALA A 116 4.92 19.07 -1.90
N GLN A 117 4.51 19.87 -2.90
CA GLN A 117 3.72 21.07 -2.69
C GLN A 117 2.21 20.82 -2.82
N LEU A 118 1.80 19.62 -3.26
CA LEU A 118 0.41 19.26 -3.52
C LEU A 118 -0.01 18.11 -2.58
N GLY A 119 -1.04 18.34 -1.77
CA GLY A 119 -1.54 17.37 -0.78
C GLY A 119 -2.47 16.29 -1.35
N TRP A 120 -2.30 15.89 -2.61
CA TRP A 120 -3.10 14.88 -3.29
C TRP A 120 -2.26 14.05 -4.25
N ASP A 121 -2.86 12.97 -4.74
CA ASP A 121 -2.21 12.01 -5.61
C ASP A 121 -2.05 12.52 -7.04
N THR A 122 -0.80 12.63 -7.50
CA THR A 122 -0.50 13.19 -8.82
C THR A 122 -0.17 12.13 -9.86
N ASP A 123 0.16 10.92 -9.43
CA ASP A 123 0.53 9.75 -10.23
C ASP A 123 1.56 10.11 -11.31
N GLN A 124 2.60 10.88 -10.95
CA GLN A 124 3.65 11.24 -11.90
C GLN A 124 4.63 10.09 -12.07
N PHE A 125 5.17 9.90 -13.28
CA PHE A 125 6.26 8.92 -13.47
C PHE A 125 7.46 9.28 -12.58
N PRO A 126 8.19 8.31 -12.01
CA PRO A 126 9.36 8.60 -11.18
C PRO A 126 10.47 9.26 -12.01
N ASN A 127 11.13 10.30 -11.49
CA ASN A 127 12.18 11.04 -12.20
C ASN A 127 13.40 11.44 -11.34
N SER A 128 13.41 11.13 -10.05
CA SER A 128 14.51 11.43 -9.12
C SER A 128 15.44 10.22 -9.01
N VAL A 129 16.71 10.35 -9.40
CA VAL A 129 17.67 9.25 -9.28
C VAL A 129 18.06 9.06 -7.82
N GLU A 130 18.20 10.16 -7.08
CA GLU A 130 18.61 10.21 -5.68
C GLU A 130 17.62 9.49 -4.77
N GLU A 131 16.32 9.71 -4.97
CA GLU A 131 15.27 9.03 -4.18
C GLU A 131 15.16 7.55 -4.55
N ASN A 132 15.11 7.25 -5.85
CA ASN A 132 14.91 5.87 -6.32
C ASN A 132 16.12 4.97 -6.06
N ALA A 133 17.34 5.53 -6.00
CA ALA A 133 18.54 4.76 -5.66
C ALA A 133 18.45 4.16 -4.24
N LEU A 134 17.94 4.93 -3.26
CA LEU A 134 17.78 4.46 -1.88
C LEU A 134 16.70 3.38 -1.77
N VAL A 135 15.59 3.55 -2.50
CA VAL A 135 14.52 2.56 -2.56
C VAL A 135 15.02 1.25 -3.17
N MET A 136 15.66 1.32 -4.34
CA MET A 136 16.19 0.14 -5.01
C MET A 136 17.29 -0.52 -4.20
N TYR A 137 18.08 0.25 -3.45
CA TYR A 137 19.07 -0.29 -2.52
C TYR A 137 18.43 -1.19 -1.47
N GLU A 138 17.35 -0.77 -0.79
CA GLU A 138 16.67 -1.63 0.19
C GLU A 138 16.06 -2.87 -0.47
N ILE A 139 15.43 -2.72 -1.64
CA ILE A 139 14.83 -3.83 -2.39
C ILE A 139 15.92 -4.86 -2.76
N LEU A 140 17.04 -4.42 -3.31
CA LEU A 140 18.15 -5.31 -3.69
C LEU A 140 18.79 -5.97 -2.47
N LYS A 141 18.99 -5.20 -1.39
CA LYS A 141 19.52 -5.72 -0.12
C LYS A 141 18.61 -6.80 0.49
N ALA A 142 17.29 -6.70 0.28
CA ALA A 142 16.31 -7.70 0.71
C ALA A 142 16.19 -8.92 -0.23
N GLY A 143 16.94 -8.95 -1.34
CA GLY A 143 16.91 -10.06 -2.31
C GLY A 143 16.00 -9.83 -3.52
N GLY A 144 15.46 -8.63 -3.69
CA GLY A 144 14.63 -8.26 -4.83
C GLY A 144 13.16 -8.70 -4.70
N PHE A 145 12.41 -8.54 -5.79
CA PHE A 145 11.03 -9.00 -5.88
C PHE A 145 10.97 -10.52 -6.06
N THR A 146 9.94 -11.15 -5.49
CA THR A 146 9.65 -12.58 -5.70
C THR A 146 8.51 -12.77 -6.71
N THR A 147 7.31 -12.28 -6.38
CA THR A 147 6.11 -12.38 -7.22
C THR A 147 5.58 -11.02 -7.67
N GLY A 148 6.05 -9.93 -7.06
CA GLY A 148 5.70 -8.56 -7.44
C GLY A 148 6.65 -7.97 -8.47
N GLY A 149 6.61 -6.66 -8.62
CA GLY A 149 7.51 -5.92 -9.51
C GLY A 149 7.35 -4.42 -9.36
N LEU A 150 7.75 -3.71 -10.41
CA LEU A 150 7.56 -2.26 -10.56
C LEU A 150 6.41 -2.03 -11.53
N ASN A 151 5.20 -1.89 -11.00
CA ASN A 151 4.07 -1.43 -11.81
C ASN A 151 4.16 0.08 -11.96
N PHE A 152 3.92 0.63 -13.16
CA PHE A 152 3.85 2.07 -13.35
C PHE A 152 2.41 2.52 -13.11
N ASP A 153 2.04 2.69 -11.83
CA ASP A 153 0.81 3.41 -11.48
C ASP A 153 1.02 4.92 -11.62
N ALA A 154 1.23 5.32 -12.87
CA ALA A 154 1.56 6.67 -13.25
C ALA A 154 0.81 7.02 -14.53
N LYS A 155 0.41 8.28 -14.64
CA LYS A 155 -0.28 8.82 -15.81
C LYS A 155 0.53 9.93 -16.45
N VAL A 156 0.44 10.01 -17.77
CA VAL A 156 0.87 11.21 -18.49
C VAL A 156 0.09 12.42 -17.99
N ARG A 157 0.70 13.61 -18.08
CA ARG A 157 0.00 14.83 -17.64
C ARG A 157 -1.19 15.06 -18.55
N ARG A 158 -2.24 15.69 -18.01
CA ARG A 158 -3.46 16.01 -18.77
C ARG A 158 -3.19 16.72 -20.11
N GLN A 159 -2.12 17.53 -20.19
CA GLN A 159 -1.74 18.29 -21.39
C GLN A 159 -0.77 17.53 -22.33
N SER A 160 -0.29 16.35 -21.94
CA SER A 160 0.59 15.52 -22.77
C SER A 160 -0.26 14.66 -23.73
N THR A 161 -0.76 15.31 -24.80
CA THR A 161 -1.65 14.73 -25.82
C THR A 161 -0.89 14.26 -27.05
#